data_AF-A0A2V6MAB8-F1
#
_entry.id   AF-A0A2V6MAB8-F1
#
_cell.length_a   1.000
_cell.length_b   1.000
_cell.length_c   1.000
_cell.angle_alpha   90.00
_cell.angle_beta   90.00
_cell.angle_gamma   90.00
#
_symmetry.space_group_name_H-M   'P 1'
#
loop_
_entity.id
_entity.type
_entity.pdbx_description
1 polymer ?
#
loop_
_entity_poly.entity_id
_entity_poly.type
_entity_poly.pdbx_seq_one_letter_code
_entity_poly.pdbx_strand_id
1 'polypeptide(L)'
;MWGDPTSHGYFPAETCFSERMIPILNKVDIAWTVIANNHLARACSDFPLVIGSGGENCDLPNRADQINPAQGVGNYQRLTIDRGCSPTSAMPFSFQTHYARHVDPNTGTESKIIVVPSDQALGWKDSYSTWDLGLLNGLNARNNPNKPSLVLLAHDGDNAWSGGYSYYMEWVPNFASQASGRGYELTTIEQFLADFPPDSSDIVHVEDGGWVYSDGDMGSPIYINWHWPPSHKDASTNNINVVDPSVGVSDKADVWRVIIATENRVKTGQQIANITPRIDQVRDPGSFSTTPNNVELAWHYYLGGLDSGFVYYGVHDDEGWRPVIAQNNAQREIGSVLSDLSQDHTPPTVFIPQRHPWNPGAKNYGVQYGYIQTTPPNTDFWIWTYAYDASGIRDVNLKYRSNGANNPPTQDQFKTYVGGTNTGTWQTISMTKRVVAPVAGLSAYGNGPQFIADYYYAKVTGLSDTFADYYVTASDTKGNIFNSPIQHVYVAPNTNPTLTPTLTR
;
A
#
# COMPACT_ATOMS: atom_id res chain seq x y z
N MET A 1 3.93 4.38 21.52
CA MET A 1 3.17 5.62 21.68
C MET A 1 3.94 6.53 22.62
N TRP A 2 4.26 7.74 22.16
CA TRP A 2 5.04 8.74 22.89
C TRP A 2 4.16 9.99 23.06
N GLY A 3 4.40 10.79 24.10
CA GLY A 3 3.61 11.99 24.45
C GLY A 3 2.65 11.76 25.62
N ASP A 4 2.32 12.84 26.33
CA ASP A 4 1.28 12.91 27.36
C ASP A 4 0.35 14.12 27.08
N PRO A 5 -0.90 13.90 26.64
CA PRO A 5 -1.48 12.60 26.30
C PRO A 5 -0.80 12.00 25.05
N THR A 6 -0.91 10.69 24.93
CA THR A 6 -0.47 9.97 23.74
C THR A 6 -1.24 10.47 22.51
N SER A 7 -0.53 10.76 21.42
CA SER A 7 -1.15 11.14 20.14
C SER A 7 -2.05 10.02 19.60
N HIS A 8 -3.24 10.39 19.12
CA HIS A 8 -4.15 9.50 18.38
C HIS A 8 -3.90 9.56 16.87
N GLY A 9 -2.84 10.25 16.45
CA GLY A 9 -2.41 10.36 15.07
C GLY A 9 -1.45 9.28 14.62
N TYR A 10 -1.60 8.86 13.37
CA TYR A 10 -0.70 7.93 12.71
C TYR A 10 -0.09 8.56 11.45
N PHE A 11 1.23 8.50 11.38
CA PHE A 11 1.98 8.76 10.14
C PHE A 11 2.42 7.40 9.59
N PRO A 12 1.76 6.89 8.53
CA PRO A 12 2.21 5.64 7.91
C PRO A 12 3.63 5.82 7.38
N ALA A 13 4.49 4.81 7.54
CA ALA A 13 5.81 4.82 6.90
C ALA A 13 5.63 5.11 5.39
N GLU A 14 6.35 6.11 4.87
CA GLU A 14 6.29 6.54 3.46
C GLU A 14 4.92 7.10 3.05
N THR A 15 4.07 7.44 4.03
CA THR A 15 2.63 7.74 3.87
C THR A 15 1.83 6.62 3.16
N CYS A 16 2.39 5.41 3.09
CA CYS A 16 1.74 4.25 2.49
C CYS A 16 0.47 3.90 3.25
N PHE A 17 -0.67 4.17 2.64
CA PHE A 17 -1.99 3.94 3.24
C PHE A 17 -2.81 2.96 2.39
N SER A 18 -3.50 2.08 3.10
CA SER A 18 -4.59 1.29 2.56
C SER A 18 -5.74 1.29 3.54
N GLU A 19 -6.97 1.37 3.05
CA GLU A 19 -8.17 1.27 3.89
C GLU A 19 -8.20 -0.03 4.70
N ARG A 20 -7.50 -1.08 4.26
CA ARG A 20 -7.35 -2.35 5.00
C ARG A 20 -6.63 -2.21 6.34
N MET A 21 -5.92 -1.11 6.57
CA MET A 21 -5.28 -0.81 7.86
C MET A 21 -6.25 -0.26 8.90
N ILE A 22 -7.39 0.29 8.48
CA ILE A 22 -8.33 1.00 9.36
C ILE A 22 -8.75 0.16 10.58
N PRO A 23 -9.12 -1.14 10.46
CA PRO A 23 -9.55 -1.91 11.63
C PRO A 23 -8.45 -2.06 12.69
N ILE A 24 -7.19 -2.24 12.28
CA ILE A 24 -6.09 -2.40 13.24
C ILE A 24 -5.70 -1.06 13.86
N LEU A 25 -5.76 0.04 13.10
CA LEU A 25 -5.54 1.40 13.62
C LEU A 25 -6.58 1.76 14.69
N ASN A 26 -7.86 1.52 14.42
CA ASN A 26 -8.94 1.74 15.39
C ASN A 26 -8.75 0.89 16.66
N LYS A 27 -8.28 -0.36 16.50
CA LYS A 27 -8.03 -1.27 17.63
C LYS A 27 -6.93 -0.77 18.57
N VAL A 28 -5.97 0.00 18.06
CA VAL A 28 -4.87 0.58 18.85
C VAL A 28 -5.08 2.08 19.14
N ASP A 29 -6.34 2.54 19.07
CA ASP A 29 -6.78 3.89 19.46
C ASP A 29 -6.19 5.03 18.62
N ILE A 30 -5.93 4.76 17.33
CA ILE A 30 -5.62 5.78 16.34
C ILE A 30 -6.93 6.31 15.75
N ALA A 31 -7.11 7.63 15.82
CA ALA A 31 -8.31 8.33 15.36
C ALA A 31 -8.14 8.97 13.97
N TRP A 32 -6.91 9.32 13.60
CA TRP A 32 -6.61 9.96 12.32
C TRP A 32 -5.27 9.50 11.73
N THR A 33 -5.17 9.48 10.41
CA THR A 33 -3.95 9.11 9.68
C THR A 33 -3.62 10.10 8.58
N VAL A 34 -2.33 10.35 8.38
CA VAL A 34 -1.85 11.11 7.21
C VAL A 34 -1.93 10.24 5.97
N ILE A 35 -2.32 10.83 4.84
CA ILE A 35 -2.31 10.20 3.51
C ILE A 35 -1.67 11.14 2.48
N ALA A 36 -1.15 10.59 1.40
CA ALA A 36 -0.70 11.38 0.25
C ALA A 36 -1.91 11.90 -0.55
N ASN A 37 -2.04 13.22 -0.71
CA ASN A 37 -3.28 13.82 -1.22
C ASN A 37 -3.57 13.53 -2.70
N ASN A 38 -2.56 13.21 -3.50
CA ASN A 38 -2.71 12.79 -4.88
C ASN A 38 -3.56 11.50 -4.99
N HIS A 39 -3.53 10.60 -4.00
CA HIS A 39 -4.35 9.38 -4.00
C HIS A 39 -5.85 9.67 -3.85
N LEU A 40 -6.24 10.79 -3.22
CA LEU A 40 -7.64 11.26 -3.25
C LEU A 40 -8.02 11.79 -4.63
N ALA A 41 -7.14 12.59 -5.24
CA ALA A 41 -7.38 13.17 -6.56
C ALA A 41 -7.48 12.08 -7.64
N ARG A 42 -6.60 11.07 -7.59
CA ARG A 42 -6.56 9.93 -8.52
C ARG A 42 -7.80 9.05 -8.41
N ALA A 43 -8.39 8.97 -7.22
CA ALA A 43 -9.65 8.27 -6.97
C ALA A 43 -10.90 9.06 -7.44
N CYS A 44 -10.77 10.31 -7.90
CA CYS A 44 -11.90 11.04 -8.49
C CYS A 44 -12.24 10.53 -9.89
N SER A 45 -13.53 10.37 -10.15
CA SER A 45 -14.07 9.92 -11.45
C SER A 45 -13.72 10.80 -12.65
N ASP A 46 -13.32 12.06 -12.44
CA ASP A 46 -12.91 13.00 -13.49
C ASP A 46 -11.42 13.38 -13.43
N PHE A 47 -10.58 12.54 -12.81
CA PHE A 47 -9.14 12.78 -12.69
C PHE A 47 -8.50 13.10 -14.06
N PRO A 48 -7.87 14.28 -14.23
CA PRO A 48 -7.33 14.72 -15.50
C PRO A 48 -5.95 14.13 -15.75
N LEU A 49 -5.89 12.84 -16.07
CA LEU A 49 -4.64 12.09 -16.24
C LEU A 49 -3.69 12.75 -17.25
N VAL A 50 -2.49 13.06 -16.78
CA VAL A 50 -1.31 13.40 -17.58
C VAL A 50 -0.16 12.53 -17.10
N ILE A 51 0.67 12.02 -18.01
CA ILE A 51 1.79 11.10 -17.71
C ILE A 51 3.14 11.77 -17.97
N GLY A 52 4.19 11.30 -17.31
CA GLY A 52 5.55 11.80 -17.49
C GLY A 52 5.85 13.04 -16.64
N SER A 53 6.84 13.83 -17.05
CA SER A 53 7.30 15.00 -16.28
C SER A 53 6.21 16.03 -15.97
N GLY A 54 5.24 16.18 -16.86
CA GLY A 54 4.07 17.04 -16.66
C GLY A 54 2.97 16.45 -15.80
N GLY A 55 3.09 15.24 -15.26
CA GLY A 55 2.02 14.58 -14.50
C GLY A 55 2.49 13.38 -13.68
N GLU A 56 1.72 12.30 -13.73
CA GLU A 56 1.92 11.08 -12.95
C GLU A 56 3.08 10.24 -13.51
N ASN A 57 3.96 9.77 -12.61
CA ASN A 57 5.09 8.89 -12.93
C ASN A 57 4.98 7.47 -12.34
N CYS A 58 3.76 7.03 -12.04
CA CYS A 58 3.48 5.69 -11.50
C CYS A 58 2.40 4.98 -12.33
N ASP A 59 1.90 3.83 -11.85
CA ASP A 59 0.79 3.12 -12.49
C ASP A 59 -0.43 4.02 -12.66
N LEU A 60 -1.12 3.89 -13.80
CA LEU A 60 -2.30 4.70 -14.09
C LEU A 60 -3.45 4.29 -13.16
N PRO A 61 -4.27 5.23 -12.66
CA PRO A 61 -5.42 4.90 -11.81
C PRO A 61 -6.31 3.85 -12.48
N ASN A 62 -6.66 2.80 -11.75
CA ASN A 62 -7.65 1.85 -12.24
C ASN A 62 -9.06 2.41 -12.00
N ARG A 63 -9.97 2.20 -12.95
CA ARG A 63 -11.35 2.70 -12.83
C ARG A 63 -12.08 2.12 -11.60
N ALA A 64 -11.66 0.97 -11.07
CA ALA A 64 -12.18 0.43 -9.81
C ALA A 64 -11.85 1.29 -8.58
N ASP A 65 -10.79 2.10 -8.63
CA ASP A 65 -10.42 3.05 -7.59
C ASP A 65 -11.04 4.44 -7.81
N GLN A 66 -11.57 4.72 -9.01
CA GLN A 66 -12.15 6.01 -9.37
C GLN A 66 -13.61 6.17 -8.90
N ILE A 67 -13.83 6.03 -7.59
CA ILE A 67 -15.17 6.02 -6.99
C ILE A 67 -15.51 7.32 -6.23
N ASN A 68 -14.57 8.25 -6.10
CA ASN A 68 -14.85 9.57 -5.54
C ASN A 68 -15.63 10.46 -6.53
N PRO A 69 -16.44 11.41 -6.01
CA PRO A 69 -17.17 12.36 -6.84
C PRO A 69 -16.24 13.16 -7.75
N ALA A 70 -16.76 13.52 -8.92
CA ALA A 70 -16.08 14.44 -9.82
C ALA A 70 -15.86 15.79 -9.13
N GLN A 71 -14.66 16.36 -9.29
CA GLN A 71 -14.30 17.65 -8.68
C GLN A 71 -14.42 18.82 -9.66
N GLY A 72 -14.54 18.54 -10.96
CA GLY A 72 -14.50 19.52 -12.04
C GLY A 72 -13.06 19.79 -12.49
N VAL A 73 -12.80 19.69 -13.80
CA VAL A 73 -11.46 19.83 -14.41
C VAL A 73 -10.72 21.09 -13.96
N GLY A 74 -11.43 22.20 -13.74
CA GLY A 74 -10.86 23.46 -13.29
C GLY A 74 -10.35 23.46 -11.84
N ASN A 75 -10.61 22.42 -11.05
CA ASN A 75 -10.22 22.33 -9.64
C ASN A 75 -8.93 21.53 -9.42
N TYR A 76 -8.38 20.93 -10.46
CA TYR A 76 -7.12 20.20 -10.38
C TYR A 76 -5.92 21.12 -10.60
N GLN A 77 -4.88 20.96 -9.78
CA GLN A 77 -3.60 21.64 -9.95
C GLN A 77 -2.48 20.60 -10.01
N ARG A 78 -1.58 20.82 -10.95
CA ARG A 78 -0.32 20.08 -11.08
C ARG A 78 0.82 21.03 -10.79
N LEU A 79 1.72 20.62 -9.92
CA LEU A 79 2.92 21.36 -9.59
C LEU A 79 4.14 20.48 -9.86
N THR A 80 5.03 20.94 -10.73
CA THR A 80 6.26 20.20 -11.05
C THR A 80 7.22 20.21 -9.87
N ILE A 81 7.79 19.04 -9.58
CA ILE A 81 8.84 18.84 -8.58
C ILE A 81 10.10 18.27 -9.23
N ASP A 82 11.23 18.46 -8.56
CA ASP A 82 12.57 18.09 -9.04
C ASP A 82 12.81 16.56 -9.10
N ARG A 83 11.78 15.76 -8.79
CA ARG A 83 11.69 14.33 -9.09
C ARG A 83 11.33 14.03 -10.55
N GLY A 84 11.06 15.06 -11.35
CA GLY A 84 10.69 14.90 -12.76
C GLY A 84 9.27 14.37 -12.94
N CYS A 85 8.36 14.71 -12.02
CA CYS A 85 6.92 14.48 -12.10
C CYS A 85 6.16 15.74 -11.67
N SER A 86 4.85 15.77 -11.89
CA SER A 86 3.96 16.83 -11.43
C SER A 86 2.73 16.23 -10.75
N PRO A 87 2.81 15.88 -9.45
CA PRO A 87 1.68 15.33 -8.70
C PRO A 87 0.46 16.22 -8.82
N THR A 88 -0.71 15.59 -8.94
CA THR A 88 -1.98 16.29 -9.13
C THR A 88 -2.77 16.32 -7.82
N SER A 89 -3.19 17.51 -7.39
CA SER A 89 -4.12 17.70 -6.27
C SER A 89 -5.46 18.26 -6.76
N ALA A 90 -6.55 17.99 -6.04
CA ALA A 90 -7.90 18.46 -6.33
C ALA A 90 -8.35 19.45 -5.26
N MET A 91 -8.52 20.73 -5.60
CA MET A 91 -8.82 21.77 -4.61
C MET A 91 -10.33 22.10 -4.54
N PRO A 92 -10.92 22.19 -3.34
CA PRO A 92 -10.31 22.01 -2.02
C PRO A 92 -10.31 20.54 -1.54
N PHE A 93 -10.94 19.63 -2.28
CA PHE A 93 -11.21 18.24 -1.88
C PHE A 93 -10.00 17.51 -1.28
N SER A 94 -8.89 17.39 -2.01
CA SER A 94 -7.66 16.75 -1.53
C SER A 94 -6.83 17.62 -0.56
N PHE A 95 -7.42 18.66 0.01
CA PHE A 95 -6.86 19.45 1.11
C PHE A 95 -7.81 19.49 2.30
N GLN A 96 -8.96 18.83 2.23
CA GLN A 96 -9.90 18.74 3.34
C GLN A 96 -9.75 17.40 4.04
N THR A 97 -10.06 17.36 5.33
CA THR A 97 -10.16 16.11 6.07
C THR A 97 -11.47 15.41 5.72
N HIS A 98 -11.42 14.08 5.65
CA HIS A 98 -12.55 13.21 5.34
C HIS A 98 -12.52 11.97 6.23
N TYR A 99 -13.57 11.15 6.20
CA TYR A 99 -13.47 9.76 6.64
C TYR A 99 -13.11 8.85 5.46
N ALA A 100 -12.17 7.92 5.66
CA ALA A 100 -12.05 6.72 4.83
C ALA A 100 -12.69 5.54 5.54
N ARG A 101 -13.08 4.49 4.81
CA ARG A 101 -13.75 3.33 5.42
C ARG A 101 -13.28 1.98 4.90
N HIS A 102 -13.23 1.03 5.81
CA HIS A 102 -13.07 -0.39 5.51
C HIS A 102 -14.37 -1.13 5.76
N VAL A 103 -14.68 -2.13 4.92
CA VAL A 103 -15.77 -3.07 5.15
C VAL A 103 -15.16 -4.46 5.31
N ASP A 104 -15.38 -5.08 6.47
CA ASP A 104 -14.91 -6.44 6.74
C ASP A 104 -15.56 -7.41 5.74
N PRO A 105 -14.76 -8.14 4.94
CA PRO A 105 -15.30 -9.00 3.89
C PRO A 105 -16.10 -10.20 4.41
N ASN A 106 -15.91 -10.60 5.67
CA ASN A 106 -16.63 -11.71 6.30
C ASN A 106 -17.98 -11.26 6.87
N THR A 107 -18.03 -10.09 7.51
CA THR A 107 -19.18 -9.66 8.31
C THR A 107 -19.98 -8.53 7.69
N GLY A 108 -19.39 -7.77 6.75
CA GLY A 108 -19.95 -6.53 6.24
C GLY A 108 -19.87 -5.36 7.24
N THR A 109 -19.19 -5.54 8.37
CA THR A 109 -19.04 -4.49 9.39
C THR A 109 -18.11 -3.40 8.89
N GLU A 110 -18.52 -2.14 9.09
CA GLU A 110 -17.72 -0.97 8.71
C GLU A 110 -16.76 -0.57 9.83
N SER A 111 -15.56 -0.11 9.45
CA SER A 111 -14.65 0.66 10.29
C SER A 111 -14.23 1.93 9.57
N LYS A 112 -14.11 3.04 10.29
CA LYS A 112 -13.78 4.36 9.74
C LYS A 112 -12.59 4.98 10.45
N ILE A 113 -11.82 5.79 9.73
CA ILE A 113 -10.76 6.65 10.27
C ILE A 113 -10.81 8.02 9.59
N ILE A 114 -10.41 9.07 10.29
CA ILE A 114 -10.19 10.37 9.66
C ILE A 114 -8.90 10.30 8.82
N VAL A 115 -8.97 10.72 7.56
CA VAL A 115 -7.78 10.87 6.70
C VAL A 115 -7.41 12.35 6.58
N VAL A 116 -6.13 12.63 6.75
CA VAL A 116 -5.53 13.96 6.74
C VAL A 116 -4.61 14.07 5.52
N PRO A 117 -5.00 14.78 4.46
CA PRO A 117 -4.21 14.84 3.24
C PRO A 117 -2.95 15.69 3.42
N SER A 118 -1.79 15.12 3.09
CA SER A 118 -0.52 15.85 2.93
C SER A 118 -0.31 16.20 1.46
N ASP A 119 0.03 17.46 1.19
CA ASP A 119 0.32 17.90 -0.17
C ASP A 119 1.67 17.38 -0.65
N GLN A 120 1.65 16.71 -1.79
CA GLN A 120 2.84 16.04 -2.33
C GLN A 120 3.82 17.01 -2.97
N ALA A 121 3.32 18.00 -3.71
CA ALA A 121 4.21 18.88 -4.45
C ALA A 121 4.82 19.98 -3.57
N LEU A 122 4.02 20.57 -2.69
CA LEU A 122 4.47 21.57 -1.74
C LEU A 122 5.26 20.94 -0.59
N GLY A 123 4.91 19.74 -0.13
CA GLY A 123 5.73 19.00 0.83
C GLY A 123 7.15 18.73 0.29
N TRP A 124 7.27 18.32 -0.98
CA TRP A 124 8.57 18.19 -1.64
C TRP A 124 9.33 19.52 -1.70
N LYS A 125 8.66 20.59 -2.16
CA LYS A 125 9.30 21.91 -2.30
C LYS A 125 9.79 22.44 -0.96
N ASP A 126 9.00 22.28 0.10
CA ASP A 126 9.38 22.68 1.45
C ASP A 126 10.58 21.87 1.97
N SER A 127 10.69 20.61 1.57
CA SER A 127 11.79 19.73 1.96
C SER A 127 13.13 20.05 1.29
N TYR A 128 13.13 20.66 0.09
CA TYR A 128 14.34 20.88 -0.72
C TYR A 128 14.63 22.35 -1.06
N SER A 129 13.73 23.29 -0.74
CA SER A 129 13.84 24.69 -1.17
C SER A 129 12.98 25.65 -0.34
N THR A 130 13.15 26.94 -0.59
CA THR A 130 12.14 27.96 -0.24
C THR A 130 11.13 28.07 -1.37
N TRP A 131 9.89 28.47 -1.08
CA TRP A 131 8.84 28.59 -2.08
C TRP A 131 7.83 29.71 -1.78
N ASP A 132 7.07 30.14 -2.78
CA ASP A 132 6.19 31.30 -2.66
C ASP A 132 4.74 30.90 -2.27
N LEU A 133 4.18 31.56 -1.26
CA LEU A 133 2.80 31.34 -0.81
C LEU A 133 1.74 31.59 -1.91
N GLY A 134 2.09 32.27 -3.01
CA GLY A 134 1.24 32.43 -4.19
C GLY A 134 0.89 31.11 -4.87
N LEU A 135 1.64 30.03 -4.64
CA LEU A 135 1.27 28.68 -5.10
C LEU A 135 -0.07 28.21 -4.51
N LEU A 136 -0.47 28.74 -3.36
CA LEU A 136 -1.75 28.45 -2.70
C LEU A 136 -2.93 29.31 -3.21
N ASN A 137 -2.72 30.24 -4.15
CA ASN A 137 -3.79 31.13 -4.63
C ASN A 137 -4.98 30.34 -5.22
N GLY A 138 -4.70 29.21 -5.89
CA GLY A 138 -5.73 28.32 -6.38
C GLY A 138 -6.58 27.71 -5.26
N LEU A 139 -5.93 27.27 -4.18
CA LEU A 139 -6.63 26.71 -3.02
C LEU A 139 -7.47 27.78 -2.32
N ASN A 140 -6.89 28.96 -2.10
CA ASN A 140 -7.57 30.09 -1.47
C ASN A 140 -8.85 30.50 -2.20
N ALA A 141 -8.82 30.51 -3.54
CA ALA A 141 -9.98 30.85 -4.36
C ALA A 141 -11.13 29.83 -4.25
N ARG A 142 -10.87 28.63 -3.72
CA ARG A 142 -11.82 27.50 -3.63
C ARG A 142 -12.05 27.03 -2.19
N ASN A 143 -11.38 27.63 -1.21
CA ASN A 143 -11.50 27.22 0.18
C ASN A 143 -12.94 27.41 0.67
N ASN A 144 -13.43 26.47 1.45
CA ASN A 144 -14.78 26.52 2.03
C ASN A 144 -14.67 26.76 3.54
N PRO A 145 -15.08 27.92 4.07
CA PRO A 145 -15.00 28.18 5.51
C PRO A 145 -15.79 27.19 6.40
N ASN A 146 -16.83 26.54 5.86
CA ASN A 146 -17.58 25.51 6.59
C ASN A 146 -16.93 24.12 6.54
N LYS A 147 -15.91 23.95 5.71
CA LYS A 147 -15.09 22.74 5.59
C LYS A 147 -13.69 23.19 5.15
N PRO A 148 -12.92 23.84 6.03
CA PRO A 148 -11.69 24.49 5.62
C PRO A 148 -10.67 23.50 5.10
N SER A 149 -9.78 23.98 4.23
CA SER A 149 -8.62 23.22 3.80
C SER A 149 -7.49 23.29 4.82
N LEU A 150 -6.84 22.16 5.06
CA LEU A 150 -5.57 22.03 5.78
C LEU A 150 -4.45 21.82 4.76
N VAL A 151 -3.46 22.72 4.74
CA VAL A 151 -2.24 22.52 3.96
C VAL A 151 -1.19 21.89 4.85
N LEU A 152 -1.04 20.57 4.76
CA LEU A 152 0.00 19.82 5.45
C LEU A 152 1.19 19.57 4.51
N LEU A 153 2.37 19.99 4.92
CA LEU A 153 3.64 19.86 4.19
C LEU A 153 4.49 18.75 4.82
N ALA A 154 4.11 17.48 4.66
CA ALA A 154 4.90 16.39 5.21
C ALA A 154 6.12 16.05 4.34
N HIS A 155 7.27 15.87 4.98
CA HIS A 155 8.52 15.42 4.37
C HIS A 155 9.47 14.88 5.45
N ASP A 156 10.52 14.20 5.02
CA ASP A 156 11.59 13.73 5.91
C ASP A 156 12.31 14.90 6.56
N GLY A 157 12.56 14.76 7.87
CA GLY A 157 13.20 15.78 8.70
C GLY A 157 14.70 15.89 8.46
N ASP A 158 15.31 14.93 7.77
CA ASP A 158 16.74 14.77 7.51
C ASP A 158 17.10 14.94 6.02
N ASN A 159 16.15 15.38 5.19
CA ASN A 159 16.41 15.72 3.79
C ASN A 159 17.42 16.87 3.64
N ALA A 160 18.05 16.98 2.46
CA ALA A 160 19.23 17.82 2.24
C ALA A 160 19.06 19.31 2.60
N TRP A 161 17.84 19.85 2.53
CA TRP A 161 17.52 21.22 2.99
C TRP A 161 16.77 21.20 4.31
N SER A 162 15.67 20.44 4.43
CA SER A 162 14.86 20.40 5.65
C SER A 162 15.54 19.80 6.88
N GLY A 163 16.66 19.07 6.71
CA GLY A 163 17.55 18.64 7.79
C GLY A 163 18.59 19.67 8.21
N GLY A 164 18.65 20.81 7.54
CA GLY A 164 19.61 21.88 7.79
C GLY A 164 19.14 22.92 8.80
N TYR A 165 20.10 23.62 9.41
CA TYR A 165 19.86 24.73 10.34
C TYR A 165 18.96 25.83 9.73
N SER A 166 19.22 26.23 8.49
CA SER A 166 18.47 27.31 7.82
C SER A 166 16.99 26.99 7.65
N TYR A 167 16.62 25.71 7.47
CA TYR A 167 15.21 25.33 7.41
C TYR A 167 14.48 25.69 8.71
N TYR A 168 14.97 25.18 9.84
CA TYR A 168 14.31 25.36 11.13
C TYR A 168 14.44 26.77 11.72
N MET A 169 15.58 27.43 11.54
CA MET A 169 15.88 28.68 12.26
C MET A 169 15.63 29.94 11.42
N GLU A 170 15.53 29.81 10.09
CA GLU A 170 15.32 30.95 9.19
C GLU A 170 14.05 30.77 8.37
N TRP A 171 13.91 29.66 7.65
CA TRP A 171 12.78 29.44 6.75
C TRP A 171 11.46 29.29 7.50
N VAL A 172 11.34 28.33 8.43
CA VAL A 172 10.07 28.05 9.14
C VAL A 172 9.52 29.30 9.86
N PRO A 173 10.29 30.08 10.65
CA PRO A 173 9.78 31.29 11.28
C PRO A 173 9.35 32.36 10.27
N ASN A 174 10.10 32.54 9.18
CA ASN A 174 9.77 33.51 8.15
C ASN A 174 8.52 33.10 7.36
N PHE A 175 8.41 31.84 6.97
CA PHE A 175 7.27 31.29 6.26
C PHE A 175 6.00 31.36 7.12
N ALA A 176 6.08 30.96 8.40
CA ALA A 176 4.99 31.07 9.36
C ALA A 176 4.51 32.53 9.53
N SER A 177 5.43 33.48 9.66
CA SER A 177 5.12 34.91 9.76
C SER A 177 4.44 35.45 8.50
N GLN A 178 4.96 35.10 7.32
CA GLN A 178 4.35 35.48 6.04
C GLN A 178 2.97 34.85 5.83
N ALA A 179 2.79 33.59 6.24
CA ALA A 179 1.52 32.90 6.16
C ALA A 179 0.48 33.57 7.08
N SER A 180 0.83 33.81 8.34
CA SER A 180 -0.03 34.55 9.27
C SER A 180 -0.38 35.95 8.74
N GLY A 181 0.59 36.68 8.19
CA GLY A 181 0.37 37.99 7.58
C GLY A 181 -0.54 37.98 6.35
N ARG A 182 -0.70 36.82 5.69
CA ARG A 182 -1.65 36.59 4.58
C ARG A 182 -3.01 36.07 5.04
N GLY A 183 -3.22 35.90 6.34
CA GLY A 183 -4.48 35.43 6.93
C GLY A 183 -4.62 33.91 7.00
N TYR A 184 -3.54 33.14 6.81
CA TYR A 184 -3.56 31.71 7.12
C TYR A 184 -3.46 31.50 8.63
N GLU A 185 -4.15 30.48 9.12
CA GLU A 185 -4.05 30.05 10.52
C GLU A 185 -3.05 28.91 10.65
N LEU A 186 -2.07 29.09 11.54
CA LEU A 186 -1.08 28.05 11.86
C LEU A 186 -1.68 27.14 12.94
N THR A 187 -1.71 25.84 12.68
CA THR A 187 -2.38 24.87 13.55
C THR A 187 -1.60 23.56 13.60
N THR A 188 -1.93 22.71 14.57
CA THR A 188 -1.59 21.29 14.54
C THR A 188 -2.75 20.50 13.94
N ILE A 189 -2.52 19.24 13.55
CA ILE A 189 -3.59 18.37 13.05
C ILE A 189 -4.65 18.15 14.13
N GLU A 190 -4.24 17.88 15.38
CA GLU A 190 -5.15 17.70 16.52
C GLU A 190 -6.04 18.93 16.74
N GLN A 191 -5.45 20.14 16.75
CA GLN A 191 -6.20 21.37 16.92
C GLN A 191 -7.15 21.61 15.73
N PHE A 192 -6.68 21.40 14.50
CA PHE A 192 -7.51 21.54 13.30
C PHE A 192 -8.72 20.61 13.33
N LEU A 193 -8.53 19.34 13.72
CA LEU A 193 -9.62 18.37 13.83
C LEU A 193 -10.56 18.64 15.00
N ALA A 194 -10.08 19.26 16.08
CA ALA A 194 -10.93 19.71 17.18
C ALA A 194 -11.84 20.87 16.76
N ASP A 195 -11.31 21.82 15.98
CA ASP A 195 -12.06 22.99 15.51
C ASP A 195 -12.96 22.68 14.31
N PHE A 196 -12.50 21.80 13.41
CA PHE A 196 -13.15 21.46 12.15
C PHE A 196 -13.23 19.94 11.93
N PRO A 197 -13.93 19.19 12.80
CA PRO A 197 -14.10 17.76 12.62
C PRO A 197 -14.84 17.48 11.31
N PRO A 198 -14.40 16.52 10.47
CA PRO A 198 -15.12 16.16 9.25
C PRO A 198 -16.49 15.56 9.58
N ASP A 199 -17.46 15.74 8.68
CA ASP A 199 -18.77 15.09 8.80
C ASP A 199 -18.61 13.56 8.71
N SER A 200 -19.19 12.81 9.64
CA SER A 200 -19.14 11.33 9.65
C SER A 200 -19.74 10.66 8.40
N SER A 201 -20.52 11.39 7.60
CA SER A 201 -21.08 10.98 6.31
C SER A 201 -20.22 11.34 5.11
N ASP A 202 -19.18 12.18 5.30
CA ASP A 202 -18.20 12.55 4.28
C ASP A 202 -17.14 11.45 4.15
N ILE A 203 -17.53 10.41 3.43
CA ILE A 203 -16.73 9.21 3.22
C ILE A 203 -16.11 9.25 1.82
N VAL A 204 -14.79 9.09 1.76
CA VAL A 204 -14.01 9.03 0.53
C VAL A 204 -13.28 7.70 0.40
N HIS A 205 -12.94 7.35 -0.83
CA HIS A 205 -11.98 6.31 -1.17
C HIS A 205 -10.58 6.92 -1.25
N VAL A 206 -9.60 6.22 -0.71
CA VAL A 206 -8.18 6.52 -0.92
C VAL A 206 -7.61 5.39 -1.76
N GLU A 207 -7.11 5.71 -2.97
CA GLU A 207 -6.34 4.73 -3.75
C GLU A 207 -5.15 4.27 -2.89
N ASP A 208 -4.88 2.96 -2.85
CA ASP A 208 -3.70 2.43 -2.18
C ASP A 208 -2.43 3.15 -2.70
N GLY A 209 -1.44 3.33 -1.83
CA GLY A 209 -0.14 3.90 -2.21
C GLY A 209 0.47 4.83 -1.17
N GLY A 210 1.70 5.24 -1.42
CA GLY A 210 2.47 6.17 -0.58
C GLY A 210 2.72 7.52 -1.25
N TRP A 211 3.65 8.29 -0.70
CA TRP A 211 4.00 9.58 -1.27
C TRP A 211 4.78 9.43 -2.58
N VAL A 212 4.85 10.53 -3.32
CA VAL A 212 5.57 10.60 -4.61
C VAL A 212 7.09 10.64 -4.47
N TYR A 213 7.63 10.61 -3.24
CA TYR A 213 9.05 10.84 -2.98
C TYR A 213 9.89 9.59 -3.25
N SER A 214 9.28 8.41 -3.13
CA SER A 214 10.01 7.14 -3.16
C SER A 214 10.58 6.82 -4.55
N ASP A 215 11.78 6.25 -4.57
CA ASP A 215 12.52 6.11 -5.81
C ASP A 215 11.92 5.09 -6.80
N GLY A 216 11.73 5.52 -8.04
CA GLY A 216 11.04 4.74 -9.07
C GLY A 216 9.54 4.48 -8.86
N ASP A 217 9.01 4.64 -7.64
CA ASP A 217 7.61 4.31 -7.31
C ASP A 217 6.66 5.46 -7.56
N MET A 218 7.01 6.66 -7.10
CA MET A 218 6.26 7.90 -7.35
C MET A 218 4.78 7.82 -6.94
N GLY A 219 4.45 7.12 -5.85
CA GLY A 219 3.09 6.91 -5.38
C GLY A 219 2.38 5.79 -6.13
N SER A 220 3.08 4.69 -6.42
CA SER A 220 2.52 3.53 -7.10
C SER A 220 1.51 2.83 -6.19
N PRO A 221 0.29 2.51 -6.70
CA PRO A 221 -0.73 1.81 -5.92
C PRO A 221 -0.41 0.34 -5.66
N ILE A 222 0.68 -0.18 -6.25
CA ILE A 222 1.18 -1.53 -5.97
C ILE A 222 2.42 -1.52 -5.08
N TYR A 223 2.81 -0.36 -4.54
CA TYR A 223 3.97 -0.20 -3.66
C TYR A 223 5.26 -0.74 -4.29
N ILE A 224 5.48 -0.44 -5.58
CA ILE A 224 6.50 -1.06 -6.41
C ILE A 224 7.92 -0.86 -5.87
N ASN A 225 8.17 0.18 -5.07
CA ASN A 225 9.47 0.32 -4.39
C ASN A 225 9.71 -0.72 -3.29
N TRP A 226 8.68 -1.29 -2.67
CA TRP A 226 8.86 -2.33 -1.64
C TRP A 226 8.39 -3.70 -2.13
N HIS A 227 7.68 -3.74 -3.25
CA HIS A 227 7.07 -4.95 -3.78
C HIS A 227 7.18 -4.99 -5.30
N TRP A 228 8.38 -5.31 -5.78
CA TRP A 228 8.62 -5.49 -7.21
C TRP A 228 8.00 -6.81 -7.72
N PRO A 229 7.24 -6.80 -8.84
CA PRO A 229 6.58 -7.99 -9.33
C PRO A 229 7.58 -9.04 -9.87
N PRO A 230 7.28 -10.35 -9.80
CA PRO A 230 8.12 -11.39 -10.38
C PRO A 230 8.27 -11.16 -11.88
N SER A 231 9.49 -10.82 -12.29
CA SER A 231 9.78 -10.31 -13.64
C SER A 231 10.95 -11.06 -14.27
N HIS A 232 11.02 -11.02 -15.59
CA HIS A 232 12.20 -11.44 -16.35
C HIS A 232 12.43 -10.50 -17.52
N LYS A 233 13.62 -10.59 -18.13
CA LYS A 233 13.94 -9.84 -19.36
C LYS A 233 13.57 -10.69 -20.57
N ASP A 234 12.90 -10.08 -21.52
CA ASP A 234 12.64 -10.67 -22.84
C ASP A 234 13.21 -9.76 -23.92
N ALA A 235 14.11 -10.30 -24.75
CA ALA A 235 14.72 -9.60 -25.86
C ALA A 235 13.69 -9.11 -26.90
N SER A 236 12.52 -9.76 -26.98
CA SER A 236 11.41 -9.35 -27.86
C SER A 236 10.73 -8.04 -27.42
N THR A 237 10.96 -7.62 -26.17
CA THR A 237 10.33 -6.44 -25.55
C THR A 237 11.28 -5.24 -25.42
N ASN A 238 12.34 -5.18 -26.24
CA ASN A 238 13.42 -4.20 -26.09
C ASN A 238 14.03 -4.20 -24.67
N ASN A 239 14.10 -5.37 -24.01
CA ASN A 239 14.57 -5.55 -22.63
C ASN A 239 13.78 -4.80 -21.55
N ILE A 240 12.51 -4.44 -21.82
CA ILE A 240 11.56 -4.03 -20.78
C ILE A 240 11.29 -5.22 -19.85
N ASN A 241 10.91 -4.96 -18.59
CA ASN A 241 10.56 -6.02 -17.66
C ASN A 241 9.24 -6.68 -18.09
N VAL A 242 9.25 -8.01 -18.20
CA VAL A 242 8.05 -8.80 -18.42
C VAL A 242 7.63 -9.42 -17.10
N VAL A 243 6.50 -8.98 -16.58
CA VAL A 243 5.87 -9.56 -15.40
C VAL A 243 5.19 -10.87 -15.80
N ASP A 244 5.72 -11.97 -15.28
CA ASP A 244 5.17 -13.31 -15.47
C ASP A 244 5.48 -14.14 -14.22
N PRO A 245 4.50 -14.38 -13.33
CA PRO A 245 4.72 -15.15 -12.11
C PRO A 245 5.00 -16.64 -12.37
N SER A 246 4.85 -17.13 -13.60
CA SER A 246 5.20 -18.52 -13.96
C SER A 246 6.71 -18.71 -14.15
N VAL A 247 7.44 -17.67 -14.56
CA VAL A 247 8.89 -17.77 -14.83
C VAL A 247 9.75 -16.68 -14.20
N GLY A 248 9.19 -15.49 -13.94
CA GLY A 248 9.90 -14.34 -13.39
C GLY A 248 10.24 -14.49 -11.91
N VAL A 249 11.27 -13.78 -11.47
CA VAL A 249 11.72 -13.73 -10.07
C VAL A 249 11.86 -12.28 -9.62
N SER A 250 11.92 -12.05 -8.31
CA SER A 250 12.22 -10.73 -7.75
C SER A 250 12.84 -10.90 -6.36
N ASP A 251 13.87 -10.10 -6.11
CA ASP A 251 14.50 -9.95 -4.81
C ASP A 251 13.53 -9.38 -3.76
N LYS A 252 12.77 -8.33 -4.10
CA LYS A 252 11.73 -7.76 -3.22
C LYS A 252 10.61 -8.77 -2.96
N ALA A 253 10.19 -9.53 -3.97
CA ALA A 253 9.25 -10.65 -3.78
C ALA A 253 9.80 -11.70 -2.81
N ASP A 254 11.09 -12.04 -2.90
CA ASP A 254 11.70 -13.03 -2.03
C ASP A 254 11.82 -12.55 -0.57
N VAL A 255 12.04 -11.25 -0.35
CA VAL A 255 11.92 -10.65 1.00
C VAL A 255 10.52 -10.88 1.58
N TRP A 256 9.46 -10.62 0.81
CA TRP A 256 8.09 -10.89 1.25
C TRP A 256 7.83 -12.39 1.47
N ARG A 257 8.38 -13.28 0.63
CA ARG A 257 8.26 -14.73 0.83
C ARG A 257 8.90 -15.21 2.14
N VAL A 258 10.00 -14.58 2.57
CA VAL A 258 10.63 -14.81 3.88
C VAL A 258 9.75 -14.28 5.01
N ILE A 259 9.22 -13.07 4.88
CA ILE A 259 8.32 -12.45 5.87
C ILE A 259 7.07 -13.31 6.08
N ILE A 260 6.43 -13.77 5.01
CA ILE A 260 5.21 -14.59 5.05
C ILE A 260 5.44 -15.93 5.76
N ALA A 261 6.56 -16.60 5.47
CA ALA A 261 6.91 -17.83 6.16
C ALA A 261 7.20 -17.59 7.65
N THR A 262 7.89 -16.49 7.97
CA THR A 262 8.24 -16.13 9.36
C THR A 262 6.98 -15.82 10.17
N GLU A 263 6.06 -15.03 9.61
CA GLU A 263 4.80 -14.67 10.25
C GLU A 263 3.98 -15.90 10.63
N ASN A 264 3.79 -16.84 9.68
CA ASN A 264 3.06 -18.08 9.94
C ASN A 264 3.70 -18.86 11.10
N ARG A 265 5.01 -19.09 11.04
CA ARG A 265 5.72 -19.88 12.07
C ARG A 265 5.68 -19.24 13.44
N VAL A 266 5.81 -17.91 13.54
CA VAL A 266 5.71 -17.19 14.81
C VAL A 266 4.28 -17.27 15.36
N LYS A 267 3.26 -17.11 14.52
CA LYS A 267 1.85 -17.29 14.93
C LYS A 267 1.55 -18.72 15.37
N THR A 268 2.03 -19.73 14.63
CA THR A 268 1.90 -21.14 15.01
C THR A 268 2.62 -21.44 16.31
N GLY A 269 3.84 -20.92 16.50
CA GLY A 269 4.60 -21.09 17.74
C GLY A 269 3.87 -20.47 18.93
N GLN A 270 3.31 -19.27 18.78
CA GLN A 270 2.47 -18.65 19.81
C GLN A 270 1.23 -19.51 20.11
N GLN A 271 0.54 -19.99 19.08
CA GLN A 271 -0.70 -20.75 19.21
C GLN A 271 -0.47 -22.10 19.89
N ILE A 272 0.56 -22.86 19.49
CA ILE A 272 0.89 -24.17 20.08
C ILE A 272 1.39 -23.99 21.52
N ALA A 273 2.23 -22.98 21.77
CA ALA A 273 2.70 -22.68 23.13
C ALA A 273 1.57 -22.17 24.05
N ASN A 274 0.46 -21.72 23.47
CA ASN A 274 -0.67 -21.10 24.17
C ASN A 274 -0.22 -19.93 25.08
N ILE A 275 0.66 -19.08 24.54
CA ILE A 275 1.21 -17.90 25.23
C ILE A 275 0.55 -16.64 24.66
N THR A 276 0.12 -15.74 25.53
CA THR A 276 -0.19 -14.35 25.15
C THR A 276 1.06 -13.50 25.38
N PRO A 277 1.73 -12.98 24.34
CA PRO A 277 2.97 -12.23 24.52
C PRO A 277 2.75 -10.93 25.29
N ARG A 278 3.68 -10.59 26.18
CA ARG A 278 3.72 -9.27 26.83
C ARG A 278 4.33 -8.25 25.85
N ILE A 279 3.60 -7.17 25.59
CA ILE A 279 3.97 -6.16 24.58
C ILE A 279 5.32 -5.49 24.94
N ASP A 280 5.57 -5.23 26.22
CA ASP A 280 6.83 -4.63 26.68
C ASP A 280 8.04 -5.53 26.38
N GLN A 281 7.89 -6.85 26.55
CA GLN A 281 8.95 -7.82 26.27
C GLN A 281 9.17 -8.06 24.77
N VAL A 282 8.13 -7.94 23.94
CA VAL A 282 8.28 -7.98 22.47
C VAL A 282 9.00 -6.73 21.98
N ARG A 283 8.65 -5.55 22.50
CA ARG A 283 9.25 -4.27 22.09
C ARG A 283 10.69 -4.14 22.59
N ASP A 284 10.93 -4.45 23.86
CA ASP A 284 12.20 -4.24 24.56
C ASP A 284 12.48 -5.44 25.50
N PRO A 285 13.03 -6.54 24.97
CA PRO A 285 13.28 -7.77 25.74
C PRO A 285 14.20 -7.52 26.93
N GLY A 286 13.79 -7.93 28.13
CA GLY A 286 14.55 -7.69 29.37
C GLY A 286 14.18 -6.38 30.08
N SER A 287 13.26 -5.57 29.51
CA SER A 287 12.72 -4.39 30.17
C SER A 287 12.05 -4.73 31.51
N PHE A 288 12.03 -3.74 32.42
CA PHE A 288 11.41 -3.83 33.75
C PHE A 288 11.89 -5.00 34.62
N SER A 289 13.14 -5.45 34.41
CA SER A 289 13.75 -6.57 35.14
C SER A 289 12.98 -7.89 35.03
N THR A 290 12.26 -8.13 33.93
CA THR A 290 11.62 -9.43 33.66
C THR A 290 12.32 -10.17 32.53
N THR A 291 12.26 -11.51 32.55
CA THR A 291 12.84 -12.35 31.50
C THR A 291 11.80 -12.59 30.39
N PRO A 292 12.11 -12.33 29.12
CA PRO A 292 11.22 -12.65 28.01
C PRO A 292 11.16 -14.18 27.79
N ASN A 293 10.02 -14.69 27.34
CA ASN A 293 9.91 -16.08 26.90
C ASN A 293 10.24 -16.22 25.40
N ASN A 294 10.42 -17.45 24.92
CA ASN A 294 10.80 -17.73 23.54
C ASN A 294 9.80 -17.20 22.50
N VAL A 295 8.50 -17.20 22.80
CA VAL A 295 7.46 -16.65 21.89
C VAL A 295 7.59 -15.13 21.80
N GLU A 296 7.84 -14.45 22.93
CA GLU A 296 8.09 -13.00 22.96
C GLU A 296 9.34 -12.62 22.16
N LEU A 297 10.44 -13.37 22.32
CA LEU A 297 11.65 -13.17 21.54
C LEU A 297 11.44 -13.44 20.04
N ALA A 298 10.65 -14.45 19.69
CA ALA A 298 10.33 -14.73 18.29
C ALA A 298 9.53 -13.59 17.64
N TRP A 299 8.55 -13.02 18.34
CA TRP A 299 7.84 -11.82 17.90
C TRP A 299 8.76 -10.61 17.80
N HIS A 300 9.65 -10.40 18.77
CA HIS A 300 10.64 -9.32 18.74
C HIS A 300 11.47 -9.35 17.45
N TYR A 301 12.07 -10.52 17.14
CA TYR A 301 12.87 -10.68 15.93
C TYR A 301 12.04 -10.54 14.66
N TYR A 302 10.85 -11.16 14.59
CA TYR A 302 9.99 -11.05 13.42
C TYR A 302 9.60 -9.59 13.12
N LEU A 303 9.11 -8.85 14.12
CA LEU A 303 8.73 -7.44 13.95
C LEU A 303 9.92 -6.56 13.59
N GLY A 304 11.10 -6.83 14.16
CA GLY A 304 12.34 -6.15 13.77
C GLY A 304 12.75 -6.40 12.31
N GLY A 305 12.27 -7.48 11.69
CA GLY A 305 12.50 -7.80 10.28
C GLY A 305 11.52 -7.12 9.30
N LEU A 306 10.54 -6.36 9.79
CA LEU A 306 9.51 -5.70 8.96
C LEU A 306 9.84 -4.26 8.57
N ASP A 307 11.05 -3.78 8.88
CA ASP A 307 11.49 -2.43 8.53
C ASP A 307 11.50 -2.24 6.99
N SER A 308 10.71 -1.28 6.50
CA SER A 308 10.57 -1.00 5.07
C SER A 308 11.87 -0.52 4.42
N GLY A 309 12.81 0.03 5.20
CA GLY A 309 14.13 0.41 4.72
C GLY A 309 14.96 -0.78 4.23
N PHE A 310 14.68 -2.00 4.70
CA PHE A 310 15.42 -3.22 4.31
C PHE A 310 15.11 -3.72 2.90
N VAL A 311 14.09 -3.17 2.24
CA VAL A 311 13.70 -3.55 0.88
C VAL A 311 13.62 -2.36 -0.08
N TYR A 312 13.74 -1.13 0.44
CA TYR A 312 13.59 0.11 -0.31
C TYR A 312 14.49 0.12 -1.56
N TYR A 313 15.80 -0.11 -1.41
CA TYR A 313 16.74 -0.15 -2.53
C TYR A 313 16.91 -1.55 -3.17
N GLY A 314 16.02 -2.49 -2.83
CA GLY A 314 16.16 -3.91 -3.19
C GLY A 314 17.28 -4.59 -2.41
N VAL A 315 17.70 -5.76 -2.89
CA VAL A 315 18.78 -6.55 -2.25
C VAL A 315 20.10 -6.23 -2.94
N HIS A 316 20.58 -4.99 -2.74
CA HIS A 316 21.85 -4.52 -3.29
C HIS A 316 23.03 -4.95 -2.41
N ASP A 317 22.93 -4.79 -1.09
CA ASP A 317 23.97 -5.16 -0.11
C ASP A 317 23.38 -6.05 1.01
N ASP A 318 23.47 -5.61 2.27
CA ASP A 318 23.03 -6.35 3.44
C ASP A 318 21.52 -6.23 3.72
N GLU A 319 20.79 -5.39 2.97
CA GLU A 319 19.40 -5.05 3.29
C GLU A 319 18.48 -6.27 3.20
N GLY A 320 18.59 -7.05 2.12
CA GLY A 320 17.83 -8.30 1.94
C GLY A 320 18.14 -9.40 2.95
N TRP A 321 19.24 -9.26 3.71
CA TRP A 321 19.66 -10.20 4.74
C TRP A 321 18.95 -10.00 6.06
N ARG A 322 18.55 -8.78 6.36
CA ARG A 322 18.00 -8.42 7.68
C ARG A 322 16.69 -9.17 7.97
N PRO A 323 15.75 -9.32 7.02
CA PRO A 323 14.59 -10.20 7.18
C PRO A 323 14.95 -11.68 7.35
N VAL A 324 16.02 -12.15 6.69
CA VAL A 324 16.53 -13.53 6.83
C VAL A 324 17.13 -13.78 8.21
N ILE A 325 17.92 -12.84 8.72
CA ILE A 325 18.49 -12.90 10.07
C ILE A 325 17.37 -12.87 11.11
N ALA A 326 16.38 -12.00 10.94
CA ALA A 326 15.18 -11.95 11.75
C ALA A 326 14.45 -13.31 11.78
N GLN A 327 14.22 -13.93 10.62
CA GLN A 327 13.62 -15.26 10.53
C GLN A 327 14.44 -16.31 11.29
N ASN A 328 15.74 -16.37 11.02
CA ASN A 328 16.63 -17.39 11.60
C ASN A 328 16.70 -17.26 13.13
N ASN A 329 16.69 -16.03 13.64
CA ASN A 329 16.61 -15.76 15.07
C ASN A 329 15.25 -16.16 15.64
N ALA A 330 14.14 -15.75 15.03
CA ALA A 330 12.80 -16.12 15.49
C ALA A 330 12.63 -17.65 15.55
N GLN A 331 13.06 -18.35 14.49
CA GLN A 331 13.01 -19.80 14.40
C GLN A 331 13.88 -20.50 15.45
N ARG A 332 15.03 -19.93 15.83
CA ARG A 332 15.84 -20.49 16.93
C ARG A 332 15.07 -20.51 18.24
N GLU A 333 14.28 -19.48 18.52
CA GLU A 333 13.53 -19.37 19.78
C GLU A 333 12.34 -20.34 19.83
N ILE A 334 11.56 -20.44 18.75
CA ILE A 334 10.33 -21.25 18.69
C ILE A 334 10.51 -22.64 18.05
N GLY A 335 11.73 -23.00 17.62
CA GLY A 335 11.96 -24.23 16.88
C GLY A 335 11.60 -25.51 17.64
N SER A 336 11.80 -25.53 18.96
CA SER A 336 11.38 -26.66 19.81
C SER A 336 9.86 -26.78 19.91
N VAL A 337 9.13 -25.66 19.97
CA VAL A 337 7.66 -25.62 19.98
C VAL A 337 7.11 -26.18 18.66
N LEU A 338 7.75 -25.85 17.54
CA LEU A 338 7.34 -26.30 16.21
C LEU A 338 7.85 -27.72 15.84
N SER A 339 8.45 -28.46 16.77
CA SER A 339 8.90 -29.84 16.52
C SER A 339 7.74 -30.84 16.46
N ASP A 340 6.59 -30.51 17.07
CA ASP A 340 5.33 -31.23 16.94
C ASP A 340 4.21 -30.28 16.51
N LEU A 341 3.67 -30.50 15.31
CA LEU A 341 2.57 -29.73 14.74
C LEU A 341 1.22 -30.45 14.88
N SER A 342 1.10 -31.40 15.81
CA SER A 342 -0.15 -32.12 16.05
C SER A 342 -1.29 -31.20 16.49
N GLN A 343 -0.99 -30.11 17.21
CA GLN A 343 -1.93 -29.12 17.74
C GLN A 343 -1.99 -27.82 16.93
N ASP A 344 -1.52 -27.84 15.68
CA ASP A 344 -1.54 -26.66 14.82
C ASP A 344 -2.96 -26.33 14.35
N HIS A 345 -3.42 -25.14 14.74
CA HIS A 345 -4.70 -24.52 14.36
C HIS A 345 -4.49 -23.17 13.67
N THR A 346 -3.26 -22.83 13.32
CA THR A 346 -2.94 -21.58 12.64
C THR A 346 -3.25 -21.74 11.16
N PRO A 347 -4.08 -20.87 10.56
CA PRO A 347 -4.33 -20.96 9.13
C PRO A 347 -3.11 -20.50 8.31
N PRO A 348 -3.06 -20.86 7.02
CA PRO A 348 -2.02 -20.36 6.11
C PRO A 348 -1.86 -18.84 6.17
N THR A 349 -0.61 -18.36 6.13
CA THR A 349 -0.34 -16.94 5.86
C THR A 349 -0.24 -16.75 4.35
N VAL A 350 -1.06 -15.84 3.82
CA VAL A 350 -1.14 -15.54 2.38
C VAL A 350 -0.90 -14.06 2.16
N PHE A 351 0.10 -13.72 1.35
CA PHE A 351 0.35 -12.34 0.95
C PHE A 351 -0.84 -11.79 0.15
N ILE A 352 -1.08 -10.49 0.22
CA ILE A 352 -2.22 -9.91 -0.51
C ILE A 352 -2.09 -10.17 -2.02
N PRO A 353 -3.15 -10.66 -2.71
CA PRO A 353 -3.06 -11.02 -4.11
C PRO A 353 -2.71 -9.83 -4.99
N GLN A 354 -1.72 -10.03 -5.85
CA GLN A 354 -1.18 -9.04 -6.76
C GLN A 354 -1.71 -9.29 -8.17
N ARG A 355 -1.71 -8.26 -9.02
CA ARG A 355 -2.13 -8.41 -10.43
C ARG A 355 -1.19 -7.71 -11.41
N HIS A 356 -1.14 -8.25 -12.62
CA HIS A 356 -0.51 -7.57 -13.75
C HIS A 356 -1.15 -8.01 -15.08
N PRO A 357 -1.42 -7.08 -16.02
CA PRO A 357 -1.25 -5.63 -15.89
C PRO A 357 -2.17 -5.01 -14.82
N TRP A 358 -1.81 -3.83 -14.30
CA TRP A 358 -2.64 -3.12 -13.31
C TRP A 358 -3.99 -2.69 -13.89
N ASN A 359 -3.99 -2.32 -15.18
CA ASN A 359 -5.16 -1.99 -16.00
C ASN A 359 -5.33 -3.00 -17.16
N PRO A 360 -5.99 -4.15 -16.94
CA PRO A 360 -6.24 -5.13 -17.98
C PRO A 360 -7.08 -4.56 -19.13
N GLY A 361 -6.62 -4.77 -20.37
CA GLY A 361 -7.27 -4.26 -21.58
C GLY A 361 -7.09 -2.76 -21.86
N ALA A 362 -6.41 -2.01 -20.98
CA ALA A 362 -6.22 -0.56 -21.10
C ALA A 362 -4.74 -0.17 -21.02
N LYS A 363 -4.45 1.12 -21.18
CA LYS A 363 -3.08 1.64 -21.07
C LYS A 363 -2.55 1.41 -19.65
N ASN A 364 -1.26 1.10 -19.59
CA ASN A 364 -0.47 0.98 -18.38
C ASN A 364 0.79 1.83 -18.52
N TYR A 365 1.38 2.21 -17.39
CA TYR A 365 2.53 3.13 -17.29
C TYR A 365 3.26 2.88 -15.97
N GLY A 366 4.42 3.51 -15.78
CA GLY A 366 5.23 3.42 -14.57
C GLY A 366 6.58 2.74 -14.79
N VAL A 367 7.35 2.61 -13.72
CA VAL A 367 8.74 2.11 -13.74
C VAL A 367 8.87 0.68 -14.29
N GLN A 368 7.86 -0.18 -14.06
CA GLN A 368 7.86 -1.54 -14.61
C GLN A 368 7.91 -1.57 -16.14
N TYR A 369 7.36 -0.54 -16.81
CA TYR A 369 7.38 -0.38 -18.26
C TYR A 369 8.51 0.55 -18.74
N GLY A 370 9.48 0.90 -17.88
CA GLY A 370 10.53 1.86 -18.21
C GLY A 370 9.99 3.25 -18.53
N TYR A 371 8.87 3.65 -17.91
CA TYR A 371 8.19 4.92 -18.16
C TYR A 371 7.72 5.09 -19.62
N ILE A 372 7.34 3.98 -20.26
CA ILE A 372 6.73 3.95 -21.59
C ILE A 372 5.29 3.47 -21.46
N GLN A 373 4.37 4.21 -22.08
CA GLN A 373 2.97 3.82 -22.10
C GLN A 373 2.81 2.51 -22.88
N THR A 374 2.32 1.47 -22.20
CA THR A 374 2.18 0.12 -22.74
C THR A 374 0.70 -0.26 -22.75
N THR A 375 0.25 -0.93 -23.80
CA THR A 375 -1.11 -1.50 -23.85
C THR A 375 -0.98 -3.02 -23.95
N PRO A 376 -1.61 -3.79 -23.04
CA PRO A 376 -1.58 -5.24 -23.10
C PRO A 376 -2.28 -5.72 -24.37
N PRO A 377 -1.85 -6.87 -24.94
CA PRO A 377 -2.41 -7.39 -26.19
C PRO A 377 -3.86 -7.91 -26.05
N ASN A 378 -4.33 -8.12 -24.82
CA ASN A 378 -5.67 -8.59 -24.50
C ASN A 378 -6.10 -8.10 -23.11
N THR A 379 -7.24 -8.60 -22.62
CA THR A 379 -7.79 -8.29 -21.30
C THR A 379 -7.39 -9.28 -20.22
N ASP A 380 -6.57 -10.28 -20.55
CA ASP A 380 -6.12 -11.27 -19.58
C ASP A 380 -5.16 -10.62 -18.59
N PHE A 381 -5.14 -11.13 -17.37
CA PHE A 381 -4.21 -10.68 -16.35
C PHE A 381 -3.81 -11.82 -15.43
N TRP A 382 -2.55 -11.74 -15.01
CA TRP A 382 -2.01 -12.60 -13.98
C TRP A 382 -2.49 -12.15 -12.61
N ILE A 383 -2.76 -13.13 -11.76
CA ILE A 383 -2.88 -12.95 -10.32
C ILE A 383 -1.87 -13.87 -9.65
N TRP A 384 -1.12 -13.36 -8.68
CA TRP A 384 -0.21 -14.16 -7.87
C TRP A 384 -0.21 -13.76 -6.39
N THR A 385 0.29 -14.66 -5.56
CA THR A 385 0.53 -14.45 -4.13
C THR A 385 1.70 -15.33 -3.66
N TYR A 386 2.10 -15.13 -2.41
CA TYR A 386 3.00 -16.00 -1.65
C TYR A 386 2.21 -16.63 -0.51
N ALA A 387 2.28 -17.94 -0.36
CA ALA A 387 1.60 -18.63 0.74
C ALA A 387 2.53 -19.63 1.43
N TYR A 388 2.40 -19.72 2.74
CA TYR A 388 3.14 -20.65 3.58
C TYR A 388 2.28 -21.12 4.75
N ASP A 389 2.48 -22.37 5.13
CA ASP A 389 1.99 -22.93 6.37
C ASP A 389 2.97 -23.94 6.97
N ALA A 390 3.17 -23.92 8.29
CA ALA A 390 4.09 -24.80 9.01
C ALA A 390 3.69 -26.27 8.90
N SER A 391 2.39 -26.57 8.90
CA SER A 391 1.83 -27.91 8.65
C SER A 391 1.76 -28.26 7.16
N GLY A 392 2.12 -27.33 6.28
CA GLY A 392 2.12 -27.49 4.83
C GLY A 392 0.80 -27.09 4.18
N ILE A 393 0.90 -26.48 3.01
CA ILE A 393 -0.25 -26.07 2.20
C ILE A 393 -0.85 -27.27 1.47
N ARG A 394 -2.17 -27.45 1.57
CA ARG A 394 -2.94 -28.46 0.81
C ARG A 394 -3.41 -27.91 -0.53
N ASP A 395 -4.10 -26.77 -0.52
CA ASP A 395 -4.62 -26.15 -1.73
C ASP A 395 -4.62 -24.62 -1.64
N VAL A 396 -4.47 -23.98 -2.80
CA VAL A 396 -4.58 -22.53 -2.98
C VAL A 396 -5.43 -22.28 -4.21
N ASN A 397 -6.51 -21.51 -4.05
CA ASN A 397 -7.47 -21.23 -5.09
C ASN A 397 -7.69 -19.73 -5.22
N LEU A 398 -7.68 -19.24 -6.45
CA LEU A 398 -8.15 -17.92 -6.80
C LEU A 398 -9.67 -17.95 -6.92
N LYS A 399 -10.32 -17.02 -6.26
CA LYS A 399 -11.75 -16.73 -6.37
C LYS A 399 -11.91 -15.41 -7.11
N TYR A 400 -12.69 -15.38 -8.18
CA TYR A 400 -12.97 -14.14 -8.93
C TYR A 400 -14.42 -14.06 -9.36
N ARG A 401 -14.96 -12.85 -9.53
CA ARG A 401 -16.31 -12.62 -10.06
C ARG A 401 -16.37 -11.34 -10.89
N SER A 402 -17.29 -11.30 -11.85
CA SER A 402 -17.67 -10.08 -12.55
C SER A 402 -18.88 -9.44 -11.86
N ASN A 403 -18.87 -8.12 -11.72
CA ASN A 403 -19.96 -7.31 -11.17
C ASN A 403 -20.68 -6.49 -12.26
N GLY A 404 -20.33 -6.69 -13.54
CA GLY A 404 -20.93 -6.02 -14.69
C GLY A 404 -20.26 -4.69 -15.10
N ALA A 405 -20.79 -4.10 -16.18
CA ALA A 405 -20.21 -2.99 -16.93
C ALA A 405 -20.70 -1.58 -16.51
N ASN A 406 -21.87 -1.52 -15.87
CA ASN A 406 -22.73 -0.34 -16.03
C ASN A 406 -22.29 0.89 -15.22
N ASN A 407 -21.62 0.70 -14.07
CA ASN A 407 -21.03 1.76 -13.22
C ASN A 407 -20.12 1.11 -12.15
N PRO A 408 -19.19 1.86 -11.54
CA PRO A 408 -18.53 1.41 -10.32
C PRO A 408 -19.60 0.94 -9.30
N PRO A 409 -19.39 -0.18 -8.62
CA PRO A 409 -20.32 -0.63 -7.59
C PRO A 409 -20.57 0.46 -6.54
N THR A 410 -21.84 0.83 -6.34
CA THR A 410 -22.24 1.92 -5.43
C THR A 410 -22.61 1.44 -4.02
N GLN A 411 -22.64 0.13 -3.80
CA GLN A 411 -23.08 -0.51 -2.56
C GLN A 411 -22.04 -1.51 -2.10
N ASP A 412 -21.82 -1.68 -0.80
CA ASP A 412 -20.69 -2.47 -0.26
C ASP A 412 -20.76 -4.00 -0.47
N GLN A 413 -21.75 -4.51 -1.21
CA GLN A 413 -21.87 -5.94 -1.51
C GLN A 413 -20.60 -6.51 -2.18
N PHE A 414 -19.95 -5.73 -3.06
CA PHE A 414 -18.70 -6.13 -3.73
C PHE A 414 -17.50 -6.27 -2.76
N LYS A 415 -17.58 -5.63 -1.59
CA LYS A 415 -16.55 -5.71 -0.54
C LYS A 415 -16.69 -6.96 0.36
N THR A 416 -17.73 -7.78 0.17
CA THR A 416 -17.97 -8.99 0.99
C THR A 416 -17.85 -10.29 0.20
N TYR A 417 -17.45 -11.36 0.88
CA TYR A 417 -17.40 -12.71 0.29
C TYR A 417 -18.79 -13.24 -0.03
N VAL A 418 -19.81 -12.93 0.78
CA VAL A 418 -21.20 -13.33 0.53
C VAL A 418 -21.74 -12.66 -0.74
N GLY A 419 -21.32 -11.42 -1.02
CA GLY A 419 -21.82 -10.66 -2.15
C GLY A 419 -23.26 -10.19 -1.96
N GLY A 420 -23.94 -9.94 -3.08
CA GLY A 420 -25.36 -9.59 -3.12
C GLY A 420 -25.86 -9.48 -4.56
N THR A 421 -27.01 -8.82 -4.73
CA THR A 421 -27.66 -8.69 -6.05
C THR A 421 -26.83 -7.93 -7.09
N ASN A 422 -25.86 -7.12 -6.63
CA ASN A 422 -25.00 -6.32 -7.51
C ASN A 422 -23.64 -7.00 -7.78
N THR A 423 -23.48 -8.26 -7.38
CA THR A 423 -22.23 -9.01 -7.59
C THR A 423 -22.52 -10.32 -8.32
N GLY A 424 -21.63 -10.73 -9.23
CA GLY A 424 -21.72 -12.04 -9.84
C GLY A 424 -21.35 -13.19 -8.90
N THR A 425 -21.49 -14.42 -9.38
CA THR A 425 -21.10 -15.62 -8.65
C THR A 425 -19.59 -15.82 -8.68
N TRP A 426 -18.99 -16.15 -7.53
CA TRP A 426 -17.58 -16.53 -7.44
C TRP A 426 -17.26 -17.73 -8.32
N GLN A 427 -16.36 -17.51 -9.27
CA GLN A 427 -15.65 -18.55 -10.03
C GLN A 427 -14.39 -18.96 -9.27
N THR A 428 -13.89 -20.16 -9.53
CA THR A 428 -12.71 -20.71 -8.86
C THR A 428 -11.68 -21.18 -9.88
N ILE A 429 -10.43 -20.80 -9.68
CA ILE A 429 -9.27 -21.31 -10.42
C ILE A 429 -8.27 -21.85 -9.40
N SER A 430 -7.91 -23.13 -9.50
CA SER A 430 -6.81 -23.67 -8.70
C SER A 430 -5.51 -23.01 -9.15
N MET A 431 -4.75 -22.46 -8.20
CA MET A 431 -3.53 -21.74 -8.50
C MET A 431 -2.36 -22.72 -8.67
N THR A 432 -1.50 -22.45 -9.64
CA THR A 432 -0.29 -23.23 -9.85
C THR A 432 0.74 -22.86 -8.81
N LYS A 433 1.18 -23.86 -8.03
CA LYS A 433 2.31 -23.74 -7.11
C LYS A 433 3.62 -23.72 -7.90
N ARG A 434 4.52 -22.78 -7.59
CA ARG A 434 5.88 -22.74 -8.12
C ARG A 434 6.89 -22.62 -6.99
N VAL A 435 7.60 -23.73 -6.75
CA VAL A 435 8.72 -23.81 -5.81
C VAL A 435 9.96 -23.27 -6.49
N VAL A 436 10.54 -22.20 -5.94
CA VAL A 436 11.74 -21.56 -6.47
C VAL A 436 12.68 -21.23 -5.33
N ALA A 437 13.96 -21.50 -5.51
CA ALA A 437 15.00 -21.03 -4.59
C ALA A 437 15.00 -19.49 -4.53
N PRO A 438 15.33 -18.86 -3.40
CA PRO A 438 15.48 -17.41 -3.35
C PRO A 438 16.60 -16.96 -4.29
N VAL A 439 16.52 -15.71 -4.77
CA VAL A 439 17.61 -15.09 -5.54
C VAL A 439 18.91 -15.10 -4.73
N ALA A 440 20.04 -15.22 -5.42
CA ALA A 440 21.35 -15.43 -4.80
C ALA A 440 21.70 -14.39 -3.72
N GLY A 441 21.23 -13.15 -3.88
CA GLY A 441 21.43 -12.06 -2.93
C GLY A 441 20.90 -12.33 -1.52
N LEU A 442 19.89 -13.19 -1.34
CA LEU A 442 19.40 -13.60 -0.01
C LEU A 442 20.19 -14.79 0.60
N SER A 443 21.18 -15.34 -0.13
CA SER A 443 21.91 -16.58 0.23
C SER A 443 23.46 -16.48 0.24
N ALA A 444 24.04 -15.35 -0.18
CA ALA A 444 25.49 -15.04 -0.18
C ALA A 444 26.26 -15.05 1.19
N TYR A 445 25.78 -14.49 2.29
CA TYR A 445 26.33 -14.54 3.67
C TYR A 445 25.96 -15.81 4.48
N GLY A 446 25.90 -16.97 3.82
CA GLY A 446 26.26 -18.25 4.44
C GLY A 446 25.16 -19.11 5.08
N ASN A 447 23.95 -18.60 5.35
CA ASN A 447 22.88 -19.45 5.91
C ASN A 447 21.51 -19.39 5.20
N GLY A 448 21.27 -18.39 4.33
CA GLY A 448 19.97 -18.22 3.65
C GLY A 448 18.76 -18.19 4.61
N PRO A 449 17.53 -18.07 4.08
CA PRO A 449 16.33 -18.32 4.87
C PRO A 449 16.19 -19.81 5.17
N GLN A 450 15.85 -20.15 6.43
CA GLN A 450 15.48 -21.52 6.81
C GLN A 450 14.13 -21.95 6.21
N PHE A 451 13.22 -20.99 5.99
CA PHE A 451 11.91 -21.21 5.42
C PHE A 451 11.55 -20.10 4.44
N ILE A 452 10.85 -20.46 3.37
CA ILE A 452 10.41 -19.50 2.37
C ILE A 452 9.04 -19.90 1.83
N ALA A 453 8.15 -18.92 1.66
CA ALA A 453 6.85 -19.14 1.04
C ALA A 453 7.00 -19.53 -0.43
N ASP A 454 6.03 -20.26 -0.97
CA ASP A 454 6.00 -20.61 -2.39
C ASP A 454 5.19 -19.59 -3.18
N TYR A 455 5.48 -19.46 -4.47
CA TYR A 455 4.62 -18.70 -5.38
C TYR A 455 3.37 -19.51 -5.70
N TYR A 456 2.23 -18.82 -5.74
CA TYR A 456 0.99 -19.35 -6.29
C TYR A 456 0.46 -18.36 -7.31
N TYR A 457 0.13 -18.82 -8.51
CA TYR A 457 -0.37 -17.95 -9.57
C TYR A 457 -1.48 -18.57 -10.41
N ALA A 458 -2.31 -17.72 -10.99
CA ALA A 458 -3.34 -18.08 -11.95
C ALA A 458 -3.52 -16.95 -12.97
N LYS A 459 -4.08 -17.28 -14.13
CA LYS A 459 -4.46 -16.29 -15.13
C LYS A 459 -5.98 -16.17 -15.19
N VAL A 460 -6.49 -14.95 -15.11
CA VAL A 460 -7.90 -14.66 -15.39
C VAL A 460 -8.00 -14.31 -16.86
N THR A 461 -8.91 -14.98 -17.57
CA THR A 461 -9.17 -14.76 -18.99
C THR A 461 -10.65 -14.56 -19.26
N GLY A 462 -10.97 -13.92 -20.39
CA GLY A 462 -12.35 -13.80 -20.88
C GLY A 462 -13.22 -12.75 -20.17
N LEU A 463 -12.70 -12.01 -19.19
CA LEU A 463 -13.34 -10.81 -18.68
C LEU A 463 -13.11 -9.63 -19.63
N SER A 464 -14.12 -8.78 -19.79
CA SER A 464 -14.08 -7.58 -20.63
C SER A 464 -15.21 -6.65 -20.22
N ASP A 465 -14.96 -5.34 -20.27
CA ASP A 465 -15.88 -4.27 -19.87
C ASP A 465 -16.62 -4.57 -18.55
N THR A 466 -15.88 -4.81 -17.48
CA THR A 466 -16.49 -5.21 -16.21
C THR A 466 -15.65 -4.78 -15.02
N PHE A 467 -16.34 -4.37 -13.95
CA PHE A 467 -15.75 -4.40 -12.62
C PHE A 467 -15.67 -5.84 -12.15
N ALA A 468 -14.56 -6.23 -11.57
CA ALA A 468 -14.31 -7.57 -11.08
C ALA A 468 -13.68 -7.52 -9.69
N ASP A 469 -14.07 -8.49 -8.88
CA ASP A 469 -13.48 -8.73 -7.57
C ASP A 469 -12.68 -10.02 -7.61
N TYR A 470 -11.60 -10.08 -6.83
CA TYR A 470 -10.84 -11.31 -6.64
C TYR A 470 -10.24 -11.41 -5.25
N TYR A 471 -10.06 -12.64 -4.76
CA TYR A 471 -9.30 -12.95 -3.55
C TYR A 471 -8.69 -14.35 -3.66
N VAL A 472 -7.73 -14.67 -2.79
CA VAL A 472 -7.14 -16.00 -2.71
C VAL A 472 -7.61 -16.69 -1.43
N THR A 473 -8.03 -17.94 -1.56
CA THR A 473 -8.27 -18.84 -0.43
C THR A 473 -7.20 -19.92 -0.39
N ALA A 474 -6.64 -20.18 0.78
CA ALA A 474 -5.64 -21.23 0.99
C ALA A 474 -6.05 -22.10 2.17
N SER A 475 -5.78 -23.40 2.07
CA SER A 475 -5.95 -24.33 3.18
C SER A 475 -4.72 -25.20 3.41
N ASP A 476 -4.49 -25.58 4.66
CA ASP A 476 -3.36 -26.42 5.07
C ASP A 476 -3.75 -27.91 5.16
N THR A 477 -2.79 -28.75 5.55
CA THR A 477 -3.01 -30.19 5.76
C THR A 477 -3.81 -30.53 7.01
N LYS A 478 -4.07 -29.55 7.90
CA LYS A 478 -4.86 -29.67 9.14
C LYS A 478 -6.32 -29.26 8.96
N GLY A 479 -6.65 -28.64 7.83
CA GLY A 479 -7.99 -28.16 7.50
C GLY A 479 -8.25 -26.72 7.92
N ASN A 480 -7.23 -25.97 8.37
CA ASN A 480 -7.38 -24.54 8.59
C ASN A 480 -7.45 -23.80 7.24
N ILE A 481 -8.23 -22.73 7.18
CA ILE A 481 -8.50 -21.99 5.94
C ILE A 481 -8.26 -20.50 6.18
N PHE A 482 -7.60 -19.86 5.22
CA PHE A 482 -7.45 -18.41 5.15
C PHE A 482 -8.06 -17.88 3.86
N ASN A 483 -8.77 -16.75 3.95
CA ASN A 483 -9.19 -15.96 2.81
C ASN A 483 -8.46 -14.61 2.86
N SER A 484 -7.77 -14.25 1.78
CA SER A 484 -7.15 -12.93 1.65
C SER A 484 -8.21 -11.82 1.56
N PRO A 485 -7.85 -10.56 1.84
CA PRO A 485 -8.69 -9.43 1.48
C PRO A 485 -9.12 -9.49 0.01
N ILE A 486 -10.33 -8.97 -0.27
CA ILE A 486 -10.83 -8.79 -1.63
C ILE A 486 -10.06 -7.65 -2.30
N GLN A 487 -9.76 -7.83 -3.57
CA GLN A 487 -9.16 -6.86 -4.47
C GLN A 487 -10.13 -6.53 -5.58
N HIS A 488 -10.03 -5.31 -6.11
CA HIS A 488 -10.95 -4.80 -7.13
C HIS A 488 -10.19 -4.37 -8.38
N VAL A 489 -10.77 -4.63 -9.54
CA VAL A 489 -10.19 -4.24 -10.83
C VAL A 489 -11.30 -3.99 -11.85
N TYR A 490 -11.17 -2.94 -12.63
CA TYR A 490 -11.93 -2.78 -13.86
C TYR A 490 -11.13 -3.34 -15.03
N VAL A 491 -11.77 -4.23 -15.79
CA VAL A 491 -11.24 -4.86 -17.01
C VAL A 491 -11.87 -4.15 -18.20
N ALA A 492 -11.06 -3.52 -19.05
CA ALA A 492 -11.54 -2.71 -20.17
C ALA A 492 -12.05 -3.56 -21.37
N PRO A 493 -12.89 -3.01 -22.26
CA PRO A 493 -13.53 -3.73 -23.38
C PRO A 493 -12.65 -4.33 -24.50
N ASN A 494 -11.32 -4.41 -24.35
CA ASN A 494 -10.26 -4.56 -25.38
C ASN A 494 -9.73 -3.22 -25.97
N THR A 495 -8.65 -3.29 -26.76
CA THR A 495 -7.72 -2.20 -27.06
C THR A 495 -8.26 -1.03 -27.94
N ASN A 496 -8.52 0.13 -27.30
CA ASN A 496 -8.50 1.55 -27.76
C ASN A 496 -9.63 2.11 -28.70
N PRO A 497 -9.93 3.45 -28.68
CA PRO A 497 -9.12 4.59 -28.19
C PRO A 497 -9.84 5.59 -27.23
N THR A 498 -9.08 6.62 -26.77
CA THR A 498 -9.43 7.84 -25.99
C THR A 498 -9.48 7.66 -24.46
N LEU A 499 -8.62 8.26 -23.63
CA LEU A 499 -7.91 9.54 -23.70
C LEU A 499 -6.47 9.40 -24.23
N THR A 500 -6.12 10.23 -25.20
CA THR A 500 -4.72 10.53 -25.52
C THR A 500 -4.24 11.51 -24.46
N PRO A 501 -3.29 11.15 -23.56
CA PRO A 501 -2.58 12.18 -22.83
C PRO A 501 -1.86 13.03 -23.87
N THR A 502 -2.10 14.33 -23.86
CA THR A 502 -1.27 15.25 -24.62
C THR A 502 0.12 15.15 -24.01
N LEU A 503 1.08 14.57 -24.73
CA LEU A 503 2.49 14.79 -24.46
C LEU A 503 2.72 16.29 -24.65
N THR A 504 2.58 17.05 -23.57
CA THR A 504 3.10 18.41 -23.52
C THR A 504 4.58 18.25 -23.24
N ARG A 505 5.39 18.53 -24.27
CA ARG A 505 6.84 18.71 -24.12
C ARG A 505 7.12 19.86 -23.18
#